data_AF-A0A7J4QJM3-F1
#
_entry.id   AF-A0A7J4QJM3-F1
#
_cell.length_a   1.000
_cell.length_b   1.000
_cell.length_c   1.000
_cell.angle_alpha   90.00
_cell.angle_beta   90.00
_cell.angle_gamma   90.00
#
_symmetry.space_group_name_H-M   'P 1'
#
loop_
_entity.id
_entity.type
_entity.pdbx_description
1 polymer ?
#
loop_
_entity_poly.entity_id
_entity_poly.type
_entity_poly.pdbx_seq_one_letter_code
_entity_poly.pdbx_strand_id
1 'polypeptide(L)'
;SSESQVLTNPPFGKKSSEKIVTEEGTTASKDLTILRDDFGAKTSNKQLNFLQHVRSILKINGRTAIVLPDNVLFEGGAGETIRKKLMETCDLHTILRLPTGIFYAQGVKANVLFFDKKAASDKPQTSKIWIYDLRTNMHFTLKENPLKYEDLQDFIKCYNIENRHERKETYSESNPDGRWRCFTYEEILKRDKTNLDIFWIKDESLDDLDSLPEPSVIASGLVEDLENALEQIKEISEDLSYEQK
;
A
#
# COMPACT_ATOMS: atom_id res chain seq x y z
N SER A 1 27.26 -15.78 11.23
CA SER A 1 26.92 -14.47 10.64
C SER A 1 25.66 -13.97 11.32
N SER A 2 25.62 -12.74 11.86
CA SER A 2 24.40 -12.22 12.47
C SER A 2 23.36 -11.96 11.37
N GLU A 3 22.28 -12.72 11.34
CA GLU A 3 21.16 -12.46 10.44
C GLU A 3 20.50 -11.13 10.83
N SER A 4 20.61 -10.11 9.99
CA SER A 4 19.92 -8.83 10.23
C SER A 4 18.48 -8.94 9.77
N GLN A 5 17.54 -8.57 10.65
CA GLN A 5 16.12 -8.49 10.35
C GLN A 5 15.61 -7.06 10.55
N VAL A 6 14.71 -6.61 9.69
CA VAL A 6 13.97 -5.36 9.87
C VAL A 6 12.47 -5.66 9.82
N LEU A 7 11.77 -5.32 10.90
CA LEU A 7 10.32 -5.41 11.02
C LEU A 7 9.80 -4.01 11.33
N THR A 8 8.96 -3.45 10.46
CA THR A 8 8.48 -2.08 10.65
C THR A 8 7.11 -1.82 10.04
N ASN A 9 6.37 -0.91 10.68
CA ASN A 9 5.10 -0.36 10.22
C ASN A 9 5.25 1.17 10.18
N PRO A 10 5.80 1.73 9.09
CA PRO A 10 5.96 3.17 8.94
C PRO A 10 4.62 3.89 9.01
N PRO A 11 4.59 5.16 9.47
CA PRO A 11 3.35 5.91 9.60
C PRO A 11 2.62 6.09 8.26
N PHE A 12 1.30 5.90 8.31
CA PHE A 12 0.38 6.20 7.21
C PHE A 12 0.05 7.71 7.17
N GLY A 13 0.04 8.34 6.00
CA GLY A 13 -0.41 9.74 5.87
C GLY A 13 0.33 10.57 4.81
N LYS A 14 -0.33 11.65 4.35
CA LYS A 14 0.24 12.65 3.43
C LYS A 14 1.15 13.65 4.15
N LYS A 15 2.02 14.28 3.36
CA LYS A 15 3.01 15.33 3.68
C LYS A 15 2.85 15.95 5.08
N SER A 16 3.83 15.72 5.97
CA SER A 16 4.13 16.75 6.94
C SER A 16 4.99 17.76 6.20
N SER A 17 4.42 18.89 5.82
CA SER A 17 5.24 20.09 5.82
C SER A 17 5.61 20.31 7.27
N GLU A 18 6.88 20.13 7.62
CA GLU A 18 7.37 20.72 8.86
C GLU A 18 7.23 22.24 8.67
N LYS A 19 6.24 22.83 9.35
CA LYS A 19 6.08 24.28 9.41
C LYS A 19 7.18 24.78 10.34
N ILE A 20 8.29 25.24 9.78
CA ILE A 20 9.25 26.02 10.55
C ILE A 20 8.65 27.41 10.65
N VAL A 21 8.26 27.81 11.85
CA VAL A 21 7.89 29.20 12.15
C VAL A 21 9.21 29.95 12.32
N THR A 22 9.52 30.83 11.37
CA THR A 22 10.62 31.78 11.52
C THR A 22 10.24 32.84 12.56
N GLU A 23 11.22 33.49 13.19
CA GLU A 23 10.99 34.54 14.20
C GLU A 23 10.13 35.73 13.70
N GLU A 24 9.95 35.87 12.38
CA GLU A 24 9.11 36.88 11.73
C GLU A 24 7.67 36.40 11.43
N GLY A 25 7.25 35.22 11.93
CA GLY A 25 5.88 34.72 11.76
C GLY A 25 5.53 34.22 10.35
N THR A 26 6.50 34.13 9.45
CA THR A 26 6.28 33.58 8.10
C THR A 26 6.37 32.05 8.12
N THR A 27 5.32 31.39 7.63
CA THR A 27 5.27 29.93 7.53
C THR A 27 5.87 29.51 6.19
N ALA A 28 7.13 29.05 6.18
CA ALA A 28 7.74 28.48 4.98
C ALA A 28 7.54 26.96 4.97
N SER A 29 6.78 26.43 4.00
CA SER A 29 6.71 24.98 3.77
C SER A 29 7.92 24.54 2.96
N LYS A 30 8.95 24.00 3.61
CA LYS A 30 10.04 23.33 2.89
C LYS A 30 9.57 21.92 2.54
N ASP A 31 9.31 21.66 1.25
CA ASP A 31 9.21 20.29 0.75
C ASP A 31 10.60 19.65 0.96
N LEU A 32 10.80 18.96 2.10
CA LEU A 32 12.02 18.23 2.43
C LEU A 32 12.15 17.03 1.49
N THR A 33 12.52 17.29 0.25
CA THR A 33 12.95 16.27 -0.68
C THR A 33 14.36 15.89 -0.27
N ILE A 34 14.48 14.90 0.62
CA ILE A 34 15.77 14.42 1.12
C ILE A 34 16.56 13.86 -0.07
N LEU A 35 17.69 14.49 -0.39
CA LEU A 35 18.62 14.03 -1.41
C LEU A 35 19.53 12.98 -0.80
N ARG A 36 19.42 11.76 -1.31
CA ARG A 36 20.17 10.59 -0.85
C ARG A 36 20.66 9.79 -2.04
N ASP A 37 21.97 9.63 -2.15
CA ASP A 37 22.59 8.93 -3.29
C ASP A 37 22.30 7.42 -3.27
N ASP A 38 21.90 6.87 -2.12
CA ASP A 38 21.50 5.47 -1.95
C ASP A 38 20.03 5.20 -2.33
N PHE A 39 19.27 6.24 -2.69
CA PHE A 39 17.86 6.13 -3.09
C PHE A 39 17.73 5.97 -4.61
N GLY A 40 16.79 5.13 -5.04
CA GLY A 40 16.53 4.86 -6.45
C GLY A 40 15.74 5.99 -7.15
N ALA A 41 14.95 6.76 -6.41
CA ALA A 41 14.22 7.90 -6.94
C ALA A 41 13.94 8.96 -5.86
N LYS A 42 13.81 10.22 -6.31
CA LYS A 42 13.34 11.33 -5.48
C LYS A 42 11.81 11.31 -5.45
N THR A 43 11.23 11.39 -4.25
CA THR A 43 9.78 11.49 -4.08
C THR A 43 9.42 12.21 -2.78
N SER A 44 8.27 12.88 -2.77
CA SER A 44 7.68 13.44 -1.55
C SER A 44 6.79 12.42 -0.81
N ASN A 45 6.55 11.26 -1.42
CA ASN A 45 5.83 10.17 -0.79
C ASN A 45 6.70 9.54 0.31
N LYS A 46 6.26 9.71 1.56
CA LYS A 46 6.97 9.21 2.73
C LYS A 46 7.06 7.69 2.75
N GLN A 47 5.99 6.98 2.38
CA GLN A 47 5.96 5.52 2.42
C GLN A 47 6.95 4.92 1.43
N LEU A 48 7.07 5.52 0.24
CA LEU A 48 8.12 5.18 -0.72
C LEU A 48 9.52 5.50 -0.19
N ASN A 49 9.71 6.64 0.49
CA ASN A 49 11.00 6.96 1.13
C ASN A 49 11.36 5.99 2.27
N PHE A 50 10.38 5.52 3.06
CA PHE A 50 10.60 4.49 4.07
C PHE A 50 11.03 3.16 3.44
N LEU A 51 10.39 2.74 2.35
CA LEU A 51 10.80 1.54 1.62
C LEU A 51 12.24 1.65 1.10
N GLN A 52 12.61 2.80 0.53
CA GLN A 52 13.98 3.07 0.09
C GLN A 52 14.98 3.05 1.25
N HIS A 53 14.61 3.65 2.39
CA HIS A 53 15.44 3.69 3.59
C HIS A 53 15.70 2.30 4.16
N VAL A 54 14.65 1.50 4.35
CA VAL A 54 14.76 0.13 4.87
C VAL A 54 15.66 -0.70 3.96
N ARG A 55 15.44 -0.64 2.64
CA ARG A 55 16.31 -1.29 1.65
C ARG A 55 17.78 -0.88 1.78
N SER A 56 18.06 0.40 2.05
CA SER A 56 19.44 0.89 2.10
C SER A 56 20.19 0.45 3.36
N ILE A 57 19.53 0.41 4.51
CA ILE A 57 20.14 -0.01 5.79
C ILE A 57 20.30 -1.52 5.96
N LEU A 58 19.59 -2.33 5.17
CA LEU A 58 19.72 -3.78 5.23
C LEU A 58 21.15 -4.22 4.90
N LYS A 59 21.64 -5.21 5.65
CA LYS A 59 22.88 -5.91 5.29
C LYS A 59 22.57 -6.91 4.16
N ILE A 60 23.60 -7.35 3.44
CA ILE A 60 23.46 -8.44 2.46
C ILE A 60 22.93 -9.69 3.18
N ASN A 61 21.95 -10.36 2.58
CA ASN A 61 21.15 -11.46 3.14
C ASN A 61 20.28 -11.06 4.34
N GLY A 62 20.10 -9.76 4.59
CA GLY A 62 19.16 -9.25 5.58
C GLY A 62 17.72 -9.42 5.11
N ARG A 63 16.84 -9.84 6.03
CA ARG A 63 15.42 -10.15 5.77
C ARG A 63 14.54 -9.01 6.27
N THR A 64 13.46 -8.72 5.56
CA THR A 64 12.53 -7.65 5.93
C THR A 64 11.08 -8.10 5.84
N ALA A 65 10.27 -7.65 6.80
CA ALA A 65 8.83 -7.52 6.63
C ALA A 65 8.42 -6.07 6.92
N ILE A 66 7.80 -5.42 5.95
CA ILE A 66 7.37 -4.02 6.07
C ILE A 66 5.89 -3.87 5.74
N VAL A 67 5.15 -3.22 6.64
CA VAL A 67 3.74 -2.89 6.40
C VAL A 67 3.67 -1.59 5.59
N LEU A 68 3.01 -1.62 4.43
CA LEU A 68 2.87 -0.45 3.55
C LEU A 68 1.45 -0.34 2.98
N PRO A 69 0.94 0.88 2.80
CA PRO A 69 -0.35 1.10 2.14
C PRO A 69 -0.32 0.75 0.64
N ASP A 70 -1.49 0.50 0.06
CA ASP A 70 -1.65 0.08 -1.34
C ASP A 70 -0.98 1.03 -2.35
N ASN A 71 -0.92 2.35 -2.07
CA ASN A 71 -0.33 3.31 -3.01
C ASN A 71 1.13 2.97 -3.36
N VAL A 72 1.89 2.35 -2.46
CA VAL A 72 3.27 1.93 -2.75
C VAL A 72 3.32 0.88 -3.87
N LEU A 73 2.26 0.07 -4.00
CA LEU A 73 2.19 -1.02 -4.98
C LEU A 73 1.91 -0.54 -6.41
N PHE A 74 1.21 0.59 -6.59
CA PHE A 74 0.74 1.04 -7.91
C PHE A 74 1.14 2.46 -8.30
N GLU A 75 1.65 3.29 -7.38
CA GLU A 75 2.01 4.69 -7.69
C GLU A 75 3.03 4.75 -8.83
N GLY A 76 2.73 5.51 -9.88
CA GLY A 76 3.60 5.67 -11.05
C GLY A 76 4.81 6.56 -10.78
N GLY A 77 5.57 6.87 -11.83
CA GLY A 77 6.72 7.77 -11.75
C GLY A 77 7.78 7.24 -10.77
N ALA A 78 8.06 7.98 -9.70
CA ALA A 78 9.02 7.56 -8.69
C ALA A 78 8.66 6.21 -8.04
N GLY A 79 7.37 5.92 -7.85
CA GLY A 79 6.94 4.64 -7.27
C GLY A 79 7.32 3.44 -8.13
N GLU A 80 7.14 3.54 -9.45
CA GLU A 80 7.56 2.51 -10.41
C GLU A 80 9.08 2.29 -10.36
N THR A 81 9.86 3.37 -10.41
CA THR A 81 11.33 3.28 -10.33
C THR A 81 11.78 2.60 -9.04
N ILE A 82 11.13 2.93 -7.91
CA ILE A 82 11.45 2.33 -6.60
C ILE A 82 11.09 0.84 -6.58
N ARG A 83 9.94 0.44 -7.13
CA ARG A 83 9.55 -0.99 -7.21
C ARG A 83 10.49 -1.79 -8.10
N LYS A 84 10.87 -1.28 -9.27
CA LYS A 84 11.88 -1.90 -10.13
C LYS A 84 13.19 -2.06 -9.39
N LYS A 85 13.66 -0.98 -8.75
CA LYS A 85 14.92 -0.99 -8.00
C LYS A 85 14.89 -1.96 -6.81
N LEU A 86 13.75 -2.11 -6.15
CA LEU A 86 13.55 -3.09 -5.09
C LEU A 86 13.75 -4.50 -5.63
N MET A 87 13.06 -4.88 -6.71
CA MET A 87 13.17 -6.21 -7.34
C MET A 87 14.56 -6.47 -7.96
N GLU A 88 15.26 -5.42 -8.42
CA GLU A 88 16.63 -5.52 -8.93
C GLU A 88 17.66 -5.81 -7.84
N THR A 89 17.44 -5.33 -6.62
CA THR A 89 18.46 -5.35 -5.55
C THR A 89 18.11 -6.26 -4.38
N CYS A 90 16.84 -6.65 -4.28
CA CYS A 90 16.30 -7.52 -3.26
C CYS A 90 15.45 -8.61 -3.91
N ASP A 91 15.43 -9.77 -3.27
CA ASP A 91 14.49 -10.82 -3.56
C ASP A 91 13.16 -10.50 -2.85
N LEU A 92 12.34 -9.65 -3.45
CA LEU A 92 10.93 -9.47 -3.06
C LEU A 92 10.18 -10.75 -3.44
N HIS A 93 9.89 -11.57 -2.43
CA HIS A 93 9.39 -12.93 -2.66
C HIS A 93 7.93 -13.11 -2.25
N THR A 94 7.40 -12.24 -1.39
CA THR A 94 6.02 -12.37 -0.89
C THR A 94 5.36 -11.03 -0.58
N ILE A 95 4.07 -10.92 -0.91
CA ILE A 95 3.17 -9.84 -0.52
C ILE A 95 1.96 -10.46 0.17
N LEU A 96 1.67 -10.04 1.40
CA LEU A 96 0.42 -10.36 2.09
C LEU A 96 -0.51 -9.14 2.01
N ARG A 97 -1.63 -9.27 1.32
CA ARG A 97 -2.67 -8.23 1.31
C ARG A 97 -3.46 -8.35 2.60
N LEU A 98 -3.37 -7.34 3.46
CA LEU A 98 -4.05 -7.36 4.76
C LEU A 98 -5.53 -7.01 4.59
N PRO A 99 -6.40 -7.53 5.47
CA PRO A 99 -7.80 -7.16 5.51
C PRO A 99 -7.99 -5.69 5.89
N THR A 100 -9.18 -5.16 5.61
CA THR A 100 -9.64 -3.87 6.13
C THR A 100 -10.13 -4.00 7.57
N GLY A 101 -10.33 -2.88 8.26
CA GLY A 101 -10.92 -2.88 9.61
C GLY A 101 -10.00 -3.33 10.74
N ILE A 102 -8.72 -3.63 10.45
CA ILE A 102 -7.70 -4.02 11.44
C ILE A 102 -6.82 -2.86 11.93
N PHE A 103 -6.95 -1.68 11.32
CA PHE A 103 -6.26 -0.45 11.73
C PHE A 103 -7.27 0.56 12.30
N TYR A 104 -6.82 1.41 13.22
CA TYR A 104 -7.64 2.52 13.75
C TYR A 104 -8.05 3.52 12.67
N ALA A 105 -7.21 3.70 11.65
CA ALA A 105 -7.54 4.53 10.49
C ALA A 105 -8.48 3.76 9.56
N GLN A 106 -9.76 4.15 9.57
CA GLN A 106 -10.79 3.56 8.73
C GLN A 106 -10.44 3.71 7.24
N GLY A 107 -10.68 2.65 6.46
CA GLY A 107 -10.46 2.62 5.01
C GLY A 107 -9.00 2.43 4.57
N VAL A 108 -8.01 2.38 5.48
CA VAL A 108 -6.62 2.10 5.10
C VAL A 108 -6.47 0.65 4.66
N LYS A 109 -6.16 0.46 3.37
CA LYS A 109 -5.74 -0.82 2.81
C LYS A 109 -4.22 -0.92 2.87
N ALA A 110 -3.72 -1.98 3.51
CA ALA A 110 -2.29 -2.19 3.72
C ALA A 110 -1.85 -3.60 3.29
N ASN A 111 -0.54 -3.75 3.13
CA ASN A 111 0.11 -4.98 2.72
C ASN A 111 1.37 -5.18 3.55
N VAL A 112 1.81 -6.43 3.69
CA VAL A 112 3.15 -6.75 4.20
C VAL A 112 4.01 -7.21 3.04
N LEU A 113 5.10 -6.49 2.78
CA LEU A 113 6.11 -6.89 1.78
C LEU A 113 7.24 -7.63 2.50
N PHE A 114 7.55 -8.82 2.01
CA PHE A 114 8.65 -9.64 2.48
C PHE A 114 9.75 -9.72 1.43
N PHE A 115 10.94 -9.24 1.78
CA PHE A 115 12.08 -9.24 0.86
C PHE A 115 13.42 -9.40 1.56
N ASP A 116 14.35 -10.00 0.84
CA ASP A 116 15.72 -10.23 1.29
C ASP A 116 16.70 -9.42 0.45
N LYS A 117 17.59 -8.66 1.08
CA LYS A 117 18.64 -7.96 0.34
C LYS A 117 19.65 -8.96 -0.20
N LYS A 118 20.06 -8.81 -1.46
CA LYS A 118 21.04 -9.68 -2.08
C LYS A 118 22.32 -8.91 -2.42
N ALA A 119 23.38 -9.65 -2.69
CA ALA A 119 24.60 -9.06 -3.25
C ALA A 119 24.30 -8.48 -4.64
N ALA A 120 25.09 -7.49 -5.06
CA ALA A 120 24.95 -6.93 -6.40
C ALA A 120 25.14 -8.03 -7.47
N SER A 121 24.30 -8.00 -8.50
CA SER A 121 24.43 -8.88 -9.67
C SER A 121 23.84 -8.18 -10.88
N ASP A 122 24.25 -8.62 -12.07
CA ASP A 122 23.77 -8.10 -13.35
C ASP A 122 22.31 -8.50 -13.66
N LYS A 123 21.79 -9.51 -12.94
CA LYS A 123 20.41 -9.99 -13.05
C LYS A 123 19.56 -9.44 -11.90
N PRO A 124 18.25 -9.22 -12.14
CA PRO A 124 17.30 -8.90 -11.07
C PRO A 124 17.27 -10.03 -10.03
N GLN A 125 17.07 -9.64 -8.77
CA GLN A 125 17.15 -10.55 -7.63
C GLN A 125 15.80 -11.23 -7.37
N THR A 126 14.69 -10.53 -7.62
CA THR A 126 13.36 -11.14 -7.68
C THR A 126 13.19 -11.92 -8.97
N SER A 127 12.87 -13.21 -8.84
CA SER A 127 12.45 -14.05 -9.98
C SER A 127 10.94 -14.21 -10.07
N LYS A 128 10.27 -14.30 -8.92
CA LYS A 128 8.81 -14.44 -8.82
C LYS A 128 8.32 -13.92 -7.46
N ILE A 129 7.08 -13.47 -7.41
CA ILE A 129 6.44 -12.94 -6.22
C ILE A 129 5.19 -13.76 -5.92
N TRP A 130 5.07 -14.19 -4.68
CA TRP A 130 3.86 -14.83 -4.17
C TRP A 130 2.95 -13.81 -3.51
N ILE A 131 1.66 -13.85 -3.81
CA ILE A 131 0.67 -12.95 -3.22
C ILE A 131 -0.33 -13.80 -2.45
N TYR A 132 -0.57 -13.42 -1.20
CA TYR A 132 -1.66 -13.95 -0.39
C TYR A 132 -2.75 -12.89 -0.23
N ASP A 133 -3.98 -13.22 -0.63
CA ASP A 133 -5.13 -12.34 -0.45
C ASP A 133 -5.90 -12.66 0.83
N LEU A 134 -5.56 -11.98 1.94
CA LEU A 134 -6.32 -11.99 3.20
C LEU A 134 -7.31 -10.82 3.27
N ARG A 135 -7.74 -10.28 2.14
CA ARG A 135 -8.53 -9.05 2.08
C ARG A 135 -9.90 -9.28 1.47
N THR A 136 -9.94 -9.81 0.26
CA THR A 136 -11.20 -9.95 -0.50
C THR A 136 -12.14 -10.93 0.20
N ASN A 137 -13.40 -10.52 0.34
CA ASN A 137 -14.47 -11.26 1.03
C ASN A 137 -14.12 -11.66 2.48
N MET A 138 -13.27 -10.88 3.16
CA MET A 138 -12.90 -11.10 4.56
C MET A 138 -13.32 -9.89 5.40
N HIS A 139 -14.09 -10.12 6.46
CA HIS A 139 -14.61 -9.07 7.33
C HIS A 139 -13.97 -9.10 8.69
N PHE A 140 -13.17 -8.08 9.02
CA PHE A 140 -12.56 -7.91 10.33
C PHE A 140 -12.94 -6.55 10.91
N THR A 141 -13.06 -6.49 12.24
CA THR A 141 -13.29 -5.24 12.98
C THR A 141 -12.47 -5.23 14.26
N LEU A 142 -12.03 -4.06 14.70
CA LEU A 142 -11.20 -3.94 15.91
C LEU A 142 -11.86 -4.45 17.20
N LYS A 143 -13.20 -4.47 17.26
CA LYS A 143 -13.95 -4.81 18.49
C LYS A 143 -14.68 -6.14 18.40
N GLU A 144 -15.42 -6.37 17.32
CA GLU A 144 -16.37 -7.49 17.23
C GLU A 144 -15.73 -8.72 16.58
N ASN A 145 -14.88 -8.52 15.57
CA ASN A 145 -14.17 -9.60 14.89
C ASN A 145 -12.68 -9.23 14.66
N PRO A 146 -11.86 -9.19 15.72
CA PRO A 146 -10.45 -8.84 15.60
C PRO A 146 -9.69 -9.92 14.84
N LEU A 147 -8.67 -9.52 14.06
CA LEU A 147 -7.74 -10.43 13.40
C LEU A 147 -6.96 -11.24 14.45
N LYS A 148 -7.00 -12.57 14.34
CA LYS A 148 -6.34 -13.50 15.26
C LYS A 148 -5.20 -14.23 14.56
N TYR A 149 -4.44 -14.96 15.35
CA TYR A 149 -3.32 -15.77 14.84
C TYR A 149 -3.82 -16.92 13.94
N GLU A 150 -4.99 -17.46 14.25
CA GLU A 150 -5.63 -18.54 13.51
C GLU A 150 -5.94 -18.14 12.07
N ASP A 151 -6.33 -16.89 11.84
CA ASP A 151 -6.63 -16.33 10.51
C ASP A 151 -5.38 -16.26 9.61
N LEU A 152 -4.19 -16.28 10.21
CA LEU A 152 -2.90 -16.24 9.52
C LEU A 152 -2.32 -17.64 9.29
N GLN A 153 -2.92 -18.72 9.82
CA GLN A 153 -2.35 -20.07 9.72
C GLN A 153 -2.21 -20.56 8.29
N ASP A 154 -3.23 -20.33 7.46
CA ASP A 154 -3.18 -20.74 6.06
C ASP A 154 -2.09 -19.97 5.29
N PHE A 155 -1.97 -18.67 5.54
CA PHE A 155 -0.86 -17.87 5.02
C PHE A 155 0.50 -18.41 5.47
N ILE A 156 0.69 -18.70 6.76
CA ILE A 156 1.96 -19.21 7.31
C ILE A 156 2.34 -20.53 6.66
N LYS A 157 1.35 -21.42 6.46
CA LYS A 157 1.54 -22.70 5.77
C LYS A 157 1.94 -22.49 4.30
N CYS A 158 1.25 -21.62 3.58
CA CYS A 158 1.58 -21.27 2.19
C CYS A 158 2.93 -20.56 2.06
N TYR A 159 3.28 -19.72 3.04
CA TYR A 159 4.54 -18.99 3.11
C TYR A 159 5.74 -19.93 3.20
N ASN A 160 5.59 -21.08 3.86
CA ASN A 160 6.61 -22.14 3.97
C ASN A 160 8.03 -21.59 4.16
N ILE A 161 8.34 -21.15 5.38
CA ILE A 161 9.63 -20.55 5.72
C ILE A 161 10.79 -21.54 5.57
N GLU A 162 10.54 -22.83 5.80
CA GLU A 162 11.54 -23.90 5.72
C GLU A 162 12.03 -24.10 4.29
N ASN A 163 11.11 -24.12 3.31
CA ASN A 163 11.48 -24.28 1.91
C ASN A 163 10.56 -23.51 0.94
N ARG A 164 11.05 -22.34 0.50
CA ARG A 164 10.33 -21.49 -0.49
C ARG A 164 10.18 -22.15 -1.87
N HIS A 165 10.97 -23.16 -2.20
CA HIS A 165 10.90 -23.86 -3.48
C HIS A 165 9.74 -24.86 -3.56
N GLU A 166 9.17 -25.26 -2.42
CA GLU A 166 8.05 -26.20 -2.32
C GLU A 166 6.68 -25.51 -2.26
N ARG A 167 6.64 -24.17 -2.34
CA ARG A 167 5.41 -23.40 -2.40
C ARG A 167 4.59 -23.81 -3.63
N LYS A 168 3.29 -24.05 -3.43
CA LYS A 168 2.32 -24.39 -4.47
C LYS A 168 1.16 -23.42 -4.40
N GLU A 169 0.67 -22.98 -5.55
CA GLU A 169 -0.53 -22.15 -5.60
C GLU A 169 -1.72 -22.90 -5.00
N THR A 170 -2.57 -22.16 -4.28
CA THR A 170 -3.91 -22.63 -3.94
C THR A 170 -4.89 -22.23 -5.03
N TYR A 171 -4.58 -21.18 -5.80
CA TYR A 171 -5.34 -20.76 -6.97
C TYR A 171 -5.22 -21.79 -8.10
N SER A 172 -6.35 -22.07 -8.75
CA SER A 172 -6.42 -22.79 -10.03
C SER A 172 -7.68 -22.37 -10.78
N GLU A 173 -7.82 -22.73 -12.06
CA GLU A 173 -9.07 -22.52 -12.80
C GLU A 173 -10.27 -23.22 -12.14
N SER A 174 -10.02 -24.35 -11.47
CA SER A 174 -11.01 -25.09 -10.67
C SER A 174 -11.21 -24.55 -9.25
N ASN A 175 -10.33 -23.65 -8.79
CA ASN A 175 -10.39 -22.99 -7.48
C ASN A 175 -10.03 -21.50 -7.62
N PRO A 176 -10.93 -20.70 -8.24
CA PRO A 176 -10.67 -19.29 -8.50
C PRO A 176 -10.48 -18.46 -7.21
N ASP A 177 -11.05 -18.94 -6.09
CA ASP A 177 -10.96 -18.31 -4.77
C ASP A 177 -9.70 -18.70 -3.99
N GLY A 178 -8.80 -19.49 -4.59
CA GLY A 178 -7.52 -19.79 -3.98
C GLY A 178 -6.73 -18.51 -3.68
N ARG A 179 -6.40 -18.28 -2.41
CA ARG A 179 -5.83 -17.01 -1.90
C ARG A 179 -4.33 -16.87 -2.09
N TRP A 180 -3.62 -17.93 -2.49
CA TRP A 180 -2.17 -17.93 -2.73
C TRP A 180 -1.85 -18.18 -4.20
N ARG A 181 -1.21 -17.19 -4.84
CA ARG A 181 -0.88 -17.19 -6.27
C ARG A 181 0.51 -16.62 -6.53
N CYS A 182 1.17 -17.11 -7.57
CA CYS A 182 2.53 -16.74 -7.96
C CYS A 182 2.52 -15.94 -9.28
N PHE A 183 3.37 -14.92 -9.35
CA PHE A 183 3.58 -14.11 -10.55
C PHE A 183 5.07 -14.01 -10.85
N THR A 184 5.47 -14.21 -12.10
CA THR A 184 6.88 -14.10 -12.51
C THR A 184 7.31 -12.63 -12.58
N TYR A 185 8.61 -12.39 -12.48
CA TYR A 185 9.17 -11.05 -12.66
C TYR A 185 8.80 -10.45 -14.02
N GLU A 186 8.80 -11.26 -15.08
CA GLU A 186 8.44 -10.83 -16.43
C GLU A 186 6.96 -10.47 -16.55
N GLU A 187 6.06 -11.22 -15.89
CA GLU A 187 4.63 -10.88 -15.83
C GLU A 187 4.41 -9.55 -15.13
N ILE A 188 5.11 -9.30 -14.03
CA ILE A 188 4.99 -8.07 -13.25
C ILE A 188 5.51 -6.86 -14.04
N LEU A 189 6.63 -6.99 -14.75
CA LEU A 189 7.19 -5.91 -15.56
C LEU A 189 6.29 -5.49 -16.72
N LYS A 190 5.49 -6.42 -17.27
CA LYS A 190 4.55 -6.12 -18.36
C LYS A 190 3.32 -5.34 -17.91
N ARG A 191 3.05 -5.28 -16.60
CA ARG A 191 1.90 -4.54 -16.04
C ARG A 191 2.15 -3.04 -16.14
N ASP A 192 1.08 -2.27 -16.34
CA ASP A 192 1.16 -0.80 -16.30
C ASP A 192 1.88 -0.34 -15.03
N LYS A 193 2.89 0.53 -15.20
CA LYS A 193 3.72 1.08 -14.12
C LYS A 193 4.34 0.03 -13.19
N THR A 194 4.54 -1.21 -13.63
CA THR A 194 5.03 -2.31 -12.77
C THR A 194 4.14 -2.44 -11.52
N ASN A 195 2.82 -2.50 -11.72
CA ASN A 195 1.84 -2.51 -10.65
C ASN A 195 1.83 -3.86 -9.89
N LEU A 196 2.13 -3.79 -8.59
CA LEU A 196 2.14 -4.91 -7.64
C LEU A 196 0.81 -5.10 -6.87
N ASP A 197 -0.16 -4.21 -7.04
CA ASP A 197 -1.52 -4.36 -6.51
C ASP A 197 -2.30 -5.32 -7.42
N ILE A 198 -2.05 -6.61 -7.22
CA ILE A 198 -2.61 -7.69 -8.01
C ILE A 198 -3.68 -8.39 -7.18
N PHE A 199 -4.85 -8.57 -7.76
CA PHE A 199 -5.98 -9.30 -7.20
C PHE A 199 -6.70 -10.04 -8.31
N TRP A 200 -7.26 -11.21 -7.97
CA TRP A 200 -7.95 -12.09 -8.92
C TRP A 200 -9.26 -12.67 -8.38
N ILE A 201 -9.44 -12.65 -7.06
CA ILE A 201 -10.68 -13.05 -6.41
C ILE A 201 -11.72 -11.96 -6.68
N LYS A 202 -12.91 -12.37 -7.11
CA LYS A 202 -14.04 -11.48 -7.31
C LYS A 202 -14.60 -11.07 -5.95
N ASP A 203 -14.75 -9.77 -5.74
CA ASP A 203 -15.32 -9.24 -4.51
C ASP A 203 -16.85 -9.31 -4.61
N GLU A 204 -17.46 -10.02 -3.66
CA GLU A 204 -18.91 -10.29 -3.62
C GLU A 204 -19.72 -9.00 -3.42
N SER A 205 -19.14 -7.98 -2.81
CA SER A 205 -19.79 -6.66 -2.70
C SER A 205 -19.85 -5.92 -4.03
N LEU A 206 -19.06 -6.34 -5.03
CA LEU A 206 -19.10 -5.79 -6.38
C LEU A 206 -20.21 -6.39 -7.24
N ASP A 207 -20.81 -7.51 -6.83
CA ASP A 207 -22.03 -8.01 -7.48
C ASP A 207 -23.24 -7.10 -7.20
N ASP A 208 -23.17 -6.28 -6.15
CA ASP A 208 -24.09 -5.15 -5.92
C ASP A 208 -23.71 -3.88 -6.72
N LEU A 209 -22.51 -3.80 -7.33
CA LEU A 209 -22.12 -2.64 -8.15
C LEU A 209 -22.81 -2.62 -9.52
N ASP A 210 -23.25 -3.76 -10.04
CA ASP A 210 -24.15 -3.79 -11.20
C ASP A 210 -25.52 -3.16 -10.86
N SER A 211 -25.77 -2.87 -9.56
CA SER A 211 -26.89 -2.08 -9.05
C SER A 211 -26.49 -0.66 -8.61
N LEU A 212 -25.24 -0.21 -8.88
CA LEU A 212 -24.90 1.19 -8.66
C LEU A 212 -25.59 2.11 -9.68
N PRO A 213 -25.94 3.33 -9.27
CA PRO A 213 -26.30 4.36 -10.23
C PRO A 213 -25.11 4.65 -11.16
N GLU A 214 -25.40 4.93 -12.44
CA GLU A 214 -24.40 5.37 -13.41
C GLU A 214 -23.53 6.52 -12.86
N PRO A 215 -22.24 6.62 -13.24
CA PRO A 215 -21.34 7.67 -12.75
C PRO A 215 -21.88 9.10 -12.93
N SER A 216 -22.71 9.32 -13.96
CA SER A 216 -23.41 10.58 -14.19
C SER A 216 -24.41 10.90 -13.08
N VAL A 217 -25.15 9.90 -12.58
CA VAL A 217 -26.12 10.04 -11.49
C VAL A 217 -25.41 10.34 -10.18
N ILE A 218 -24.30 9.66 -9.89
CA ILE A 218 -23.46 9.93 -8.72
C ILE A 218 -22.89 11.35 -8.78
N ALA A 219 -22.38 11.77 -9.94
CA ALA A 219 -21.83 13.11 -10.14
C ALA A 219 -22.89 14.19 -9.97
N SER A 220 -24.10 14.00 -10.51
CA SER A 220 -25.22 14.93 -10.33
C SER A 220 -25.62 15.07 -8.87
N GLY A 221 -25.78 13.97 -8.14
CA GLY A 221 -26.09 14.03 -6.70
C GLY A 221 -25.01 14.75 -5.88
N LEU A 222 -23.74 14.54 -6.23
CA LEU A 222 -22.62 15.20 -5.54
C LEU A 222 -22.58 16.71 -5.83
N VAL A 223 -22.97 17.14 -7.03
CA VAL A 223 -23.12 18.57 -7.37
C VAL A 223 -24.27 19.18 -6.56
N GLU A 224 -25.42 18.52 -6.50
CA GLU A 224 -26.58 18.98 -5.74
C GLU A 224 -26.26 19.10 -4.24
N ASP A 225 -25.60 18.09 -3.65
CA ASP A 225 -25.15 18.13 -2.26
C ASP A 225 -24.20 19.30 -1.99
N LEU A 226 -23.27 19.57 -2.91
CA LEU A 226 -22.36 20.70 -2.80
C LEU A 226 -23.07 22.04 -2.93
N GLU A 227 -24.04 22.16 -3.84
CA GLU A 227 -24.85 23.38 -3.99
C GLU A 227 -25.67 23.67 -2.73
N ASN A 228 -26.32 22.66 -2.16
CA ASN A 228 -27.07 22.75 -0.91
C ASN A 228 -26.16 23.15 0.27
N ALA A 229 -24.98 22.55 0.38
CA ALA A 229 -24.01 22.92 1.41
C ALA A 229 -23.54 24.37 1.24
N LEU A 230 -23.37 24.83 0.00
CA LEU A 230 -22.92 26.18 -0.31
C LEU A 230 -24.01 27.22 -0.03
N GLU A 231 -25.28 26.88 -0.23
CA GLU A 231 -26.43 27.70 0.13
C GLU A 231 -26.53 27.88 1.66
N GLN A 232 -26.40 26.80 2.43
CA GLN A 232 -26.38 26.89 3.90
C GLN A 232 -25.23 27.76 4.41
N ILE A 233 -24.05 27.68 3.79
CA ILE A 233 -22.91 28.53 4.16
C ILE A 233 -23.19 30.01 3.85
N LYS A 234 -23.89 30.30 2.73
CA LYS A 234 -24.28 31.67 2.39
C LYS A 234 -25.28 32.24 3.38
N GLU A 235 -26.30 31.48 3.77
CA GLU A 235 -27.28 31.90 4.79
C GLU A 235 -26.58 32.27 6.11
N ILE A 236 -25.68 31.40 6.59
CA ILE A 236 -24.89 31.68 7.80
C ILE A 236 -24.01 32.93 7.62
N SER A 237 -23.40 33.10 6.46
CA SER A 237 -22.57 34.27 6.17
C SER A 237 -23.37 35.57 6.12
N GLU A 238 -24.61 35.52 5.64
CA GLU A 238 -25.51 36.66 5.61
C GLU A 238 -25.97 37.01 7.03
N ASP A 239 -26.39 36.03 7.83
CA ASP A 239 -26.76 36.22 9.24
C ASP A 239 -25.62 36.85 10.07
N LEU A 240 -24.39 36.36 9.90
CA LEU A 240 -23.21 36.93 10.55
C LEU A 240 -22.90 38.36 10.10
N SER A 241 -23.29 38.73 8.87
CA SER A 241 -23.13 40.10 8.36
C SER A 241 -24.17 41.07 8.92
N TYR A 242 -25.35 40.57 9.32
CA TYR A 242 -26.38 41.35 9.99
C TYR A 242 -26.09 41.57 11.49
N GLU A 243 -25.39 40.65 12.17
CA GLU A 243 -24.97 40.82 13.57
C GLU A 243 -23.84 41.85 13.78
N GLN A 244 -23.21 42.36 12.70
CA GLN A 244 -22.14 43.37 12.76
C GLN A 244 -22.62 44.81 12.48
N LYS A 245 -23.92 45.05 12.36
CA LYS A 245 -24.53 46.40 12.28
C LYS A 245 -25.26 46.76 13.56
#